data_AF-W1Y425-F1
#
_entry.id   AF-W1Y425-F1
#
_cell.length_a   1.000
_cell.length_b   1.000
_cell.length_c   1.000
_cell.angle_alpha   90.00
_cell.angle_beta   90.00
_cell.angle_gamma   90.00
#
_symmetry.space_group_name_H-M   'P 1'
#
loop_
_entity.id
_entity.type
_entity.pdbx_description
1 polymer ?
#
loop_
_entity_poly.entity_id
_entity_poly.type
_entity_poly.pdbx_seq_one_letter_code
_entity_poly.pdbx_strand_id
1 'polypeptide(L)'
;GQDIGLAKCSSDEKALAKAKSNKLTVSVGEFCSKKVLGVCLQKKRSYCQFDSKLAQIVQQQGRNGQLRIGFGSAKHPDCRGITVDELQKIQFDRLDFTNFYEDLMNNQKIPD
;
A
#
# COMPACT_ATOMS: atom_id res chain seq x y z
N GLY A 1 -2.73 -21.82 10.26
CA GLY A 1 -1.31 -22.08 9.96
C GLY A 1 -0.69 -22.60 11.23
N GLN A 2 0.02 -23.72 11.18
CA GLN A 2 0.50 -24.41 12.37
C GLN A 2 1.58 -23.61 13.11
N ASP A 3 1.30 -23.32 14.38
CA ASP A 3 2.20 -22.71 15.34
C ASP A 3 3.26 -23.73 15.79
N ILE A 4 4.49 -23.53 15.30
CA ILE A 4 5.71 -24.03 15.91
C ILE A 4 6.48 -22.80 16.39
N GLY A 5 6.22 -22.36 17.63
CA GLY A 5 7.14 -21.68 18.58
C GLY A 5 8.09 -20.54 18.15
N LEU A 6 8.08 -20.05 16.90
CA LEU A 6 9.11 -19.17 16.33
C LEU A 6 8.54 -17.90 15.66
N ALA A 7 7.21 -17.74 15.59
CA ALA A 7 6.57 -16.71 14.78
C ALA A 7 6.27 -15.42 15.57
N LYS A 8 7.29 -14.76 16.13
CA LYS A 8 7.14 -13.35 16.50
C LYS A 8 7.40 -12.51 15.25
N CYS A 9 6.33 -12.01 14.61
CA CYS A 9 6.45 -10.96 13.59
C CYS A 9 7.25 -9.78 14.17
N SER A 10 8.11 -9.17 13.34
CA SER A 10 8.82 -7.95 13.75
C SER A 10 7.84 -6.81 14.05
N SER A 11 8.31 -5.76 14.72
CA SER A 11 7.52 -4.52 14.90
C SER A 11 6.99 -3.99 13.57
N ASP A 12 7.85 -4.02 12.55
CA ASP A 12 7.56 -3.48 11.23
C ASP A 12 6.53 -4.35 10.50
N GLU A 13 6.61 -5.67 10.64
CA GLU A 13 5.61 -6.59 10.09
C GLU A 13 4.24 -6.41 10.75
N LYS A 14 4.20 -6.16 12.06
CA LYS A 14 2.95 -5.83 12.77
C LYS A 14 2.39 -4.48 12.34
N ALA A 15 3.25 -3.46 12.22
CA ALA A 15 2.85 -2.14 11.75
C ALA A 15 2.30 -2.21 10.32
N LEU A 16 2.96 -2.96 9.44
CA LEU A 16 2.51 -3.23 8.08
C LEU A 16 1.18 -3.98 8.06
N ALA A 17 0.99 -4.98 8.93
CA ALA A 17 -0.28 -5.69 9.04
C ALA A 17 -1.43 -4.74 9.41
N LYS A 18 -1.19 -3.82 10.36
CA LYS A 18 -2.15 -2.77 10.72
C LYS A 18 -2.43 -1.84 9.54
N ALA A 19 -1.40 -1.36 8.84
CA ALA A 19 -1.55 -0.50 7.67
C ALA A 19 -2.37 -1.17 6.54
N LYS A 20 -2.13 -2.47 6.31
CA LYS A 20 -2.91 -3.28 5.37
C LYS A 20 -4.38 -3.40 5.79
N SER A 21 -4.65 -3.70 7.07
CA SER A 21 -6.01 -3.75 7.62
C SER A 21 -6.74 -2.42 7.46
N ASN A 22 -6.00 -1.30 7.58
CA ASN A 22 -6.53 0.05 7.42
C ASN A 22 -6.62 0.48 5.94
N LYS A 23 -6.36 -0.41 4.98
CA LYS A 23 -6.35 -0.12 3.53
C LYS A 23 -5.40 1.05 3.15
N LEU A 24 -4.27 1.19 3.85
CA LEU A 24 -3.28 2.26 3.66
C LEU A 24 -2.10 1.86 2.75
N THR A 25 -2.16 0.69 2.13
CA THR A 25 -1.01 0.13 1.41
C THR A 25 -1.33 -0.22 -0.04
N VAL A 26 -0.34 -0.12 -0.92
CA VAL A 26 -0.34 -0.72 -2.25
C VAL A 26 0.70 -1.84 -2.29
N SER A 27 0.31 -3.03 -2.75
CA SER A 27 1.25 -4.14 -2.97
C SER A 27 2.08 -3.88 -4.23
N VAL A 28 3.40 -3.89 -4.10
CA VAL A 28 4.34 -3.71 -5.22
C VAL A 28 4.71 -5.06 -5.85
N GLY A 29 4.82 -6.11 -5.03
CA GLY A 29 5.07 -7.47 -5.51
C GLY A 29 5.84 -8.34 -4.52
N GLU A 30 6.33 -9.48 -4.98
CA GLU A 30 7.07 -10.46 -4.20
C GLU A 30 8.47 -10.68 -4.79
N PHE A 31 9.47 -10.87 -3.93
CA PHE A 31 10.83 -11.21 -4.36
C PHE A 31 11.46 -12.24 -3.42
N CYS A 32 12.45 -12.96 -3.94
CA CYS A 32 13.22 -13.89 -3.14
C CYS A 32 14.27 -13.15 -2.30
N SER A 33 14.11 -13.14 -0.98
CA SER A 33 15.08 -12.50 -0.07
C SER A 33 16.23 -13.43 0.31
N LYS A 34 16.03 -14.76 0.23
CA LYS A 34 17.06 -15.77 0.47
C LYS A 34 17.00 -16.85 -0.60
N LYS A 35 18.04 -16.93 -1.42
CA LYS A 35 18.22 -17.92 -2.48
C LYS A 35 19.47 -18.74 -2.21
N VAL A 36 19.37 -20.07 -2.30
CA VAL A 36 20.47 -21.01 -2.12
C VAL A 36 20.39 -22.06 -3.23
N LEU A 37 21.50 -22.29 -3.94
CA LEU A 37 21.56 -23.22 -5.08
C LEU A 37 20.44 -23.02 -6.12
N GLY A 38 20.08 -21.76 -6.40
CA GLY A 38 19.00 -21.41 -7.33
C GLY A 38 17.59 -21.48 -6.74
N VAL A 39 17.39 -22.19 -5.62
CA VAL A 39 16.10 -22.37 -4.95
C VAL A 39 15.81 -21.20 -4.01
N CYS A 40 14.59 -20.68 -4.05
CA CYS A 40 14.16 -19.62 -3.14
C CYS A 40 13.69 -20.20 -1.80
N LEU A 41 14.43 -19.93 -0.73
CA LEU A 41 14.12 -20.41 0.62
C LEU A 41 13.25 -19.41 1.40
N GLN A 42 13.31 -18.12 1.06
CA GLN A 42 12.51 -17.09 1.71
C GLN A 42 12.04 -16.06 0.70
N LYS A 43 10.73 -15.81 0.69
CA LYS A 43 10.08 -14.78 -0.10
C LYS A 43 9.68 -13.62 0.80
N LYS A 44 9.83 -12.39 0.30
CA LYS A 44 9.33 -11.17 0.92
C LYS A 44 8.38 -10.47 -0.04
N ARG A 45 7.33 -9.86 0.52
CA ARG A 45 6.41 -8.99 -0.24
C ARG A 45 6.68 -7.55 0.12
N SER A 46 6.70 -6.69 -0.89
CA SER A 46 6.95 -5.27 -0.76
C SER A 46 5.68 -4.48 -0.95
N TYR A 47 5.53 -3.41 -0.17
CA TYR A 47 4.35 -2.56 -0.13
C TYR A 47 4.77 -1.10 -0.01
N CYS A 48 4.04 -0.21 -0.66
CA CYS A 48 4.08 1.22 -0.35
C CYS A 48 2.98 1.51 0.67
N GLN A 49 3.33 2.13 1.79
CA GLN A 49 2.39 2.61 2.81
C GLN A 49 2.20 4.12 2.65
N PHE A 50 0.96 4.59 2.82
CA PHE A 50 0.59 6.00 2.76
C PHE A 50 -0.09 6.43 4.05
N ASP A 51 -0.08 7.72 4.33
CA ASP A 51 -0.58 8.28 5.60
C ASP A 51 -2.11 8.24 5.72
N SER A 52 -2.82 8.13 4.60
CA SER A 52 -4.29 8.09 4.59
C SER A 52 -4.84 7.26 3.43
N LYS A 53 -6.11 6.83 3.55
CA LYS A 53 -6.83 6.15 2.46
C LYS A 53 -6.95 7.03 1.22
N LEU A 54 -7.15 8.33 1.41
CA LEU A 54 -7.20 9.30 0.32
C LEU A 54 -5.87 9.32 -0.46
N ALA A 55 -4.74 9.41 0.26
CA ALA A 55 -3.42 9.38 -0.36
C ALA A 55 -3.15 8.05 -1.08
N GLN A 56 -3.54 6.93 -0.46
CA GLN A 56 -3.45 5.60 -1.08
C GLN A 56 -4.23 5.53 -2.40
N ILE A 57 -5.47 6.04 -2.42
CA ILE A 57 -6.35 6.03 -3.61
C ILE A 57 -5.75 6.88 -4.72
N VAL A 58 -5.32 8.12 -4.42
CA VAL A 58 -4.72 9.02 -5.43
C VAL A 58 -3.45 8.41 -6.01
N GLN A 59 -2.62 7.78 -5.18
CA GLN A 59 -1.41 7.12 -5.63
C GLN A 59 -1.69 5.86 -6.47
N GLN A 60 -2.64 5.02 -6.05
CA GLN A 60 -2.95 3.78 -6.76
C GLN A 60 -3.73 4.04 -8.05
N GLN A 61 -4.85 4.75 -7.95
CA GLN A 61 -5.77 4.93 -9.06
C GLN A 61 -5.35 6.10 -9.96
N GLY A 62 -4.83 7.19 -9.38
CA GLY A 62 -4.36 8.35 -10.13
C GLY A 62 -2.96 8.14 -10.74
N ARG A 63 -1.92 8.11 -9.90
CA ARG A 63 -0.52 7.98 -10.36
C ARG A 63 -0.30 6.69 -11.16
N ASN A 64 -0.68 5.54 -10.63
CA ASN A 64 -0.49 4.28 -11.35
C ASN A 64 -1.59 4.02 -12.40
N GLY A 65 -2.86 4.11 -12.04
CA GLY A 65 -3.96 3.81 -12.97
C GLY A 65 -4.06 4.76 -14.16
N GLN A 66 -4.21 6.07 -13.91
CA GLN A 66 -4.42 7.06 -14.97
C GLN A 66 -3.10 7.47 -15.64
N LEU A 67 -2.07 7.82 -14.85
CA LEU A 67 -0.80 8.34 -15.39
C LEU A 67 0.21 7.24 -15.78
N ARG A 68 -0.09 5.97 -15.46
CA ARG A 68 0.78 4.81 -15.74
C ARG A 68 2.16 4.88 -15.09
N ILE A 69 2.28 5.62 -13.98
CA ILE A 69 3.51 5.73 -13.20
C ILE A 69 3.47 4.65 -12.10
N GLY A 70 4.24 3.57 -12.31
CA GLY A 70 4.25 2.41 -11.42
C GLY A 70 5.02 2.62 -10.10
N PHE A 71 4.96 1.62 -9.23
CA PHE A 71 5.64 1.61 -7.92
C PHE A 71 7.01 0.92 -7.94
N GLY A 72 7.68 0.87 -9.10
CA GLY A 72 8.94 0.15 -9.25
C GLY A 72 8.79 -1.37 -9.12
N SER A 73 9.87 -2.04 -8.71
CA SER A 73 9.89 -3.51 -8.53
C SER A 73 9.78 -3.88 -7.05
N ALA A 74 9.40 -5.12 -6.75
CA ALA A 74 9.29 -5.57 -5.36
C ALA A 74 10.61 -5.41 -4.56
N LYS A 75 11.77 -5.56 -5.21
CA LYS A 75 13.08 -5.39 -4.58
C LYS A 75 13.53 -3.92 -4.51
N HIS A 76 13.02 -3.08 -5.41
CA HIS A 76 13.34 -1.65 -5.52
C HIS A 76 12.03 -0.86 -5.74
N PRO A 77 11.22 -0.69 -4.69
CA PRO A 77 9.93 0.00 -4.81
C PRO A 77 10.14 1.51 -4.93
N ASP A 78 9.29 2.17 -5.72
CA ASP A 78 9.15 3.62 -5.81
C ASP A 78 7.84 4.08 -5.15
N CYS A 79 7.96 4.39 -3.85
CA CYS A 79 6.86 4.84 -3.00
C CYS A 79 6.80 6.37 -2.83
N ARG A 80 7.47 7.14 -3.70
CA ARG A 80 7.47 8.60 -3.59
C ARG A 80 6.06 9.20 -3.64
N GLY A 81 5.94 10.40 -3.10
CA GLY A 81 4.77 11.26 -3.30
C GLY A 81 4.52 11.57 -4.77
N ILE A 82 3.26 11.83 -5.10
CA ILE A 82 2.89 12.43 -6.38
C ILE A 82 3.39 13.88 -6.43
N THR A 83 3.95 14.30 -7.55
CA THR A 83 4.36 15.69 -7.77
C THR A 83 3.14 16.57 -8.10
N VAL A 84 3.30 17.89 -8.00
CA VAL A 84 2.22 18.84 -8.35
C VAL A 84 1.78 18.68 -9.80
N ASP A 85 2.72 18.58 -10.74
CA ASP A 85 2.42 18.42 -12.17
C ASP A 85 1.72 17.11 -12.50
N GLU A 86 2.04 16.03 -11.78
CA GLU A 86 1.34 14.76 -11.89
C GLU A 86 -0.07 14.87 -11.31
N LEU A 87 -0.21 15.51 -10.14
CA LEU A 87 -1.49 15.68 -9.46
C LEU A 87 -2.50 16.42 -10.33
N GLN A 88 -2.06 17.48 -11.03
CA GLN A 88 -2.89 18.26 -11.93
C GLN A 88 -3.42 17.47 -13.14
N LYS A 89 -2.78 16.35 -13.50
CA LYS A 89 -3.18 15.50 -14.63
C LYS A 89 -4.18 14.42 -14.24
N ILE A 90 -4.48 14.27 -12.94
CA ILE A 90 -5.44 13.27 -12.45
C ILE A 90 -6.86 13.80 -12.57
N GLN A 91 -7.72 13.00 -13.16
CA GLN A 91 -9.17 13.19 -13.19
C GLN A 91 -9.75 12.60 -11.91
N PHE A 92 -9.96 13.46 -10.90
CA PHE A 92 -10.43 13.07 -9.57
C PHE A 92 -11.85 12.52 -9.56
N ASP A 93 -12.70 12.97 -10.48
CA ASP A 93 -14.07 12.49 -10.70
C ASP A 93 -14.13 11.00 -11.13
N ARG A 94 -13.00 10.46 -11.60
CA ARG A 94 -12.86 9.07 -12.03
C ARG A 94 -12.17 8.17 -11.02
N LEU A 95 -11.88 8.67 -9.82
CA LEU A 95 -11.32 7.88 -8.73
C LEU A 95 -12.45 7.33 -7.85
N ASP A 96 -12.33 6.07 -7.46
CA ASP A 96 -13.22 5.43 -6.50
C ASP A 96 -12.76 5.75 -5.06
N PHE A 97 -13.54 6.60 -4.40
CA PHE A 97 -13.35 7.02 -3.02
C PHE A 97 -14.24 6.29 -2.01
N THR A 98 -14.96 5.24 -2.39
CA THR A 98 -15.90 4.52 -1.50
C THR A 98 -15.24 4.11 -0.19
N ASN A 99 -14.04 3.54 -0.26
CA ASN A 99 -13.27 3.12 0.92
C ASN A 99 -12.88 4.27 1.88
N PHE A 100 -12.77 5.50 1.36
CA PHE A 100 -12.48 6.70 2.14
C PHE A 100 -13.77 7.29 2.73
N TYR A 101 -14.86 7.34 1.96
CA TYR A 101 -16.15 7.83 2.45
C TYR A 101 -16.71 6.97 3.59
N GLU A 102 -16.54 5.64 3.52
CA GLU A 102 -16.89 4.74 4.63
C GLU A 102 -16.24 5.18 5.95
N ASP A 103 -14.95 5.55 5.92
CA ASP A 103 -14.26 6.02 7.12
C ASP A 103 -14.75 7.39 7.57
N LEU A 104 -15.01 8.30 6.63
CA LEU A 104 -15.46 9.64 6.96
C LEU A 104 -16.82 9.59 7.66
N MET A 105 -17.75 8.78 7.16
CA MET A 105 -19.08 8.59 7.76
C MET A 105 -19.00 7.90 9.12
N ASN A 106 -18.17 6.86 9.26
CA ASN A 106 -18.04 6.13 10.52
C ASN A 106 -17.37 6.96 11.64
N ASN A 107 -16.60 7.99 11.28
CA ASN A 107 -15.88 8.84 12.23
C ASN A 107 -16.47 10.26 12.34
N GLN A 108 -17.56 10.56 11.64
CA GLN A 108 -18.27 11.83 11.79
C GLN A 108 -19.09 11.80 13.09
N LYS A 109 -18.61 12.53 14.10
CA LYS A 109 -19.50 13.06 15.14
C LYS A 109 -20.11 14.33 14.58
N ILE A 110 -21.32 14.24 14.03
CA ILE A 110 -22.11 15.43 13.72
C ILE A 110 -22.56 16.00 15.06
N PRO A 111 -22.11 17.20 15.47
CA PRO A 111 -22.68 17.88 16.63
C PRO A 111 -24.12 18.28 16.29
N ASP A 112 -25.04 18.13 17.25
CA ASP A 112 -26.42 18.64 17.14
C ASP A 112 -26.45 20.16 16.89
#